data_AF-A0A0C2WC38-F1
#
_entry.id   AF-A0A0C2WC38-F1
#
_cell.length_a   1.000
_cell.length_b   1.000
_cell.length_c   1.000
_cell.angle_alpha   90.00
_cell.angle_beta   90.00
_cell.angle_gamma   90.00
#
_symmetry.space_group_name_H-M   'P 1'
#
loop_
_entity.id
_entity.type
_entity.pdbx_description
1 polymer ?
#
loop_
_entity_poly.entity_id
_entity_poly.type
_entity_poly.pdbx_seq_one_letter_code
_entity_poly.pdbx_strand_id
1 'polypeptide(L)'
;MPANEITLFAKFEQDNPSKLPTLTEGKITPQTLYRFEKGCQRYFLIKNVAGDAEKIVRTTAGIRDPAIMAWAESNNLRFATLPFADFLKELRERALDTDWETDIRREMALSKYSLNTDFQNWADNIIFLNCLLHDSTKKYDEKGLLELLQTNLDADLDREVRAPRSQIRSDTIKHWIEDVRRLAETARRDIKRLREFAEEAHQRSAKRQSATSVSKGSRPFSNMTNVVAQQPWAPGAGMQKLTWEERDLLREHEGCYKCREFYVEHVSSTCPTGFPDARTYVPLTKAMAMEAKRKKEARGGRATGSTLPTAGTSSRASSSRVAAIVSRSP
;
A
#
# COMPACT_ATOMS: atom_id res chain seq x y z
N MET A 1 10.76 39.62 9.84
CA MET A 1 10.20 38.41 9.19
C MET A 1 9.65 38.88 7.85
N PRO A 2 10.26 38.55 6.70
CA PRO A 2 9.64 38.90 5.43
C PRO A 2 8.31 38.14 5.34
N ALA A 3 7.28 38.82 4.85
CA ALA A 3 5.96 38.26 4.67
C ALA A 3 6.05 36.97 3.85
N ASN A 4 5.24 35.99 4.21
CA ASN A 4 5.09 34.74 3.49
C ASN A 4 4.51 35.07 2.10
N GLU A 5 5.37 35.42 1.14
CA GLU A 5 4.97 35.73 -0.23
C GLU A 5 4.36 34.46 -0.83
N ILE A 6 3.03 34.49 -1.01
CA ILE A 6 2.32 33.44 -1.72
C ILE A 6 2.78 33.53 -3.17
N THR A 7 3.59 32.57 -3.62
CA THR A 7 3.98 32.46 -5.02
C THR A 7 2.72 32.28 -5.88
N LEU A 8 2.35 33.31 -6.62
CA LEU A 8 1.30 33.22 -7.63
C LEU A 8 1.87 32.52 -8.86
N PHE A 9 1.21 31.47 -9.34
CA PHE A 9 1.60 30.77 -10.56
C PHE A 9 0.80 31.28 -11.76
N ALA A 10 1.48 31.42 -12.89
CA ALA A 10 0.85 31.76 -14.16
C ALA A 10 -0.11 30.66 -14.61
N LYS A 11 -1.16 31.03 -15.32
CA LYS A 11 -2.16 30.13 -15.88
C LYS A 11 -2.19 30.27 -17.39
N PHE A 12 -2.44 29.13 -18.05
CA PHE A 12 -2.75 29.09 -19.48
C PHE A 12 -4.26 29.19 -19.66
N GLU A 13 -4.69 30.14 -20.50
CA GLU A 13 -6.10 30.40 -20.80
C GLU A 13 -6.32 30.48 -22.31
N GLN A 14 -7.28 29.72 -22.83
CA GLN A 14 -7.69 29.79 -24.23
C GLN A 14 -9.13 29.28 -24.38
N ASP A 15 -10.07 30.17 -24.71
CA ASP A 15 -11.50 29.80 -24.84
C ASP A 15 -11.73 28.77 -25.94
N ASN A 16 -11.12 29.01 -27.10
CA ASN A 16 -11.16 28.10 -28.23
C ASN A 16 -9.89 28.23 -29.09
N PRO A 17 -9.58 27.22 -29.91
CA PRO A 17 -8.35 27.19 -30.72
C PRO A 17 -8.17 28.37 -31.68
N SER A 18 -9.25 29.08 -32.04
CA SER A 18 -9.21 30.24 -32.94
C SER A 18 -8.94 31.55 -32.20
N LYS A 19 -8.92 31.54 -30.86
CA LYS A 19 -8.56 32.70 -30.03
C LYS A 19 -7.08 32.63 -29.65
N LEU A 20 -6.46 33.79 -29.53
CA LEU A 20 -5.07 33.88 -29.10
C LEU A 20 -4.97 33.33 -27.67
N PRO A 21 -4.07 32.37 -27.40
CA PRO A 21 -3.85 31.89 -26.05
C PRO A 21 -3.29 33.01 -25.17
N THR A 22 -3.63 32.96 -23.88
CA THR A 22 -3.13 33.89 -22.87
C THR A 22 -2.32 33.13 -21.83
N LEU A 23 -1.17 33.69 -21.45
CA LEU A 23 -0.38 33.28 -20.30
C LEU A 23 -0.44 34.40 -19.27
N THR A 24 -1.15 34.17 -18.17
CA THR A 24 -1.39 35.17 -17.12
C THR A 24 -0.09 35.53 -16.39
N GLU A 25 -0.13 36.60 -15.60
CA GLU A 25 0.96 36.96 -14.68
C GLU A 25 1.19 35.88 -13.62
N GLY A 26 2.43 35.79 -13.13
CA GLY A 26 2.87 34.85 -12.10
C GLY A 26 4.07 34.00 -12.52
N LYS A 27 4.55 33.14 -11.60
CA LYS A 27 5.65 32.20 -11.88
C LYS A 27 5.24 31.22 -12.98
N ILE A 28 5.97 31.23 -14.10
CA ILE A 28 5.74 30.35 -15.23
C ILE A 28 6.42 29.01 -14.97
N THR A 29 5.67 27.91 -15.11
CA THR A 29 6.19 26.55 -15.02
C THR A 29 6.46 25.98 -16.42
N PRO A 30 7.32 24.95 -16.55
CA PRO A 30 7.54 24.26 -17.83
C PRO A 30 6.25 23.73 -18.45
N GLN A 31 5.35 23.18 -17.62
CA GLN A 31 4.05 22.67 -18.07
C GLN A 31 3.13 23.77 -18.62
N THR A 32 3.05 24.91 -17.94
CA THR A 32 2.22 26.05 -18.39
C THR A 32 2.78 26.68 -19.67
N LEU A 33 4.10 26.83 -19.77
CA LEU A 33 4.74 27.38 -20.96
C LEU A 33 4.57 26.45 -22.15
N TYR A 34 4.77 25.14 -21.97
CA TYR A 34 4.53 24.15 -23.02
C TYR A 34 3.09 24.20 -23.55
N ARG A 35 2.09 24.27 -22.66
CA ARG A 35 0.67 24.39 -23.07
C ARG A 35 0.44 25.68 -23.86
N PHE A 36 1.02 26.79 -23.42
CA PHE A 36 0.95 28.07 -24.12
C PHE A 36 1.56 28.00 -25.53
N GLU A 37 2.77 27.46 -25.66
CA GLU A 37 3.45 27.27 -26.95
C GLU A 37 2.63 26.40 -27.92
N LYS A 38 2.08 25.28 -27.45
CA LYS A 38 1.19 24.42 -28.26
C LYS A 38 -0.11 25.13 -28.62
N GLY A 39 -0.65 25.94 -27.72
CA GLY A 39 -1.78 26.83 -28.00
C GLY A 39 -1.47 27.83 -29.12
N CYS A 40 -0.29 28.45 -29.09
CA CYS A 40 0.16 29.39 -30.13
C CYS A 40 0.30 28.68 -31.49
N GLN A 41 0.97 27.53 -31.52
CA GLN A 41 1.15 26.73 -32.74
C GLN A 41 -0.21 26.35 -33.36
N ARG A 42 -1.17 25.92 -32.54
CA ARG A 42 -2.53 25.59 -33.00
C ARG A 42 -3.27 26.83 -33.52
N TYR A 43 -3.16 27.96 -32.82
CA TYR A 43 -3.72 29.23 -33.26
C TYR A 43 -3.16 29.65 -34.63
N PHE A 44 -1.84 29.54 -34.83
CA PHE A 44 -1.19 29.87 -36.10
C PHE A 44 -1.67 29.00 -37.24
N LEU A 45 -1.84 27.70 -37.00
CA LEU A 45 -2.37 26.78 -38.00
C LEU A 45 -3.79 27.19 -38.42
N ILE A 46 -4.66 27.51 -37.46
CA ILE A 46 -6.06 27.88 -37.73
C ILE A 46 -6.18 29.24 -38.39
N LYS A 47 -5.30 30.18 -38.04
CA LYS A 47 -5.29 31.54 -38.58
C LYS A 47 -4.38 31.72 -39.80
N ASN A 48 -3.75 30.64 -40.27
CA ASN A 48 -2.79 30.65 -41.37
C ASN A 48 -1.66 31.68 -41.19
N VAL A 49 -1.16 31.82 -39.96
CA VAL A 49 -0.04 32.71 -39.65
C VAL A 49 1.26 32.04 -40.09
N ALA A 50 1.80 32.47 -41.24
CA ALA A 50 2.96 31.82 -41.86
C ALA A 50 4.29 32.45 -41.43
N GLY A 51 4.37 33.78 -41.37
CA GLY A 51 5.62 34.51 -41.15
C GLY A 51 6.10 34.46 -39.70
N ASP A 52 7.39 34.19 -39.49
CA ASP A 52 7.95 34.04 -38.15
C ASP A 52 7.89 35.33 -37.33
N ALA A 53 8.14 36.49 -37.94
CA ALA A 53 7.95 37.79 -37.28
C ALA A 53 6.51 37.97 -36.78
N GLU A 54 5.51 37.58 -37.58
CA GLU A 54 4.10 37.65 -37.15
C GLU A 54 3.83 36.65 -36.00
N LYS A 55 4.34 35.42 -36.09
CA LYS A 55 4.19 34.44 -35.00
C LYS A 55 4.76 34.97 -33.69
N ILE A 56 5.96 35.57 -33.73
CA ILE A 56 6.60 36.14 -32.55
C ILE A 56 5.74 37.26 -31.95
N VAL A 57 5.29 38.22 -32.77
CA VAL A 57 4.42 39.32 -32.31
C VAL A 57 3.14 38.79 -31.66
N ARG A 58 2.50 37.78 -32.28
CA ARG A 58 1.28 37.17 -31.76
C ARG A 58 1.52 36.41 -30.46
N THR A 59 2.63 35.66 -30.36
CA THR A 59 3.01 34.96 -29.13
C THR A 59 3.24 35.94 -28.00
N THR A 60 4.03 36.99 -28.22
CA THR A 60 4.29 38.03 -27.20
C THR A 60 3.00 38.72 -26.77
N ALA A 61 2.08 39.00 -27.69
CA ALA A 61 0.77 39.58 -27.38
C ALA A 61 -0.12 38.67 -26.50
N GLY A 62 0.18 37.37 -26.40
CA GLY A 62 -0.49 36.42 -25.51
C GLY A 62 0.05 36.42 -24.07
N ILE A 63 1.20 37.04 -23.81
CA ILE A 63 1.85 37.03 -22.49
C ILE A 63 1.36 38.22 -21.67
N ARG A 64 1.13 38.04 -20.36
CA ARG A 64 0.72 39.11 -19.43
C ARG A 64 1.81 39.52 -18.45
N ASP A 65 2.87 38.72 -18.32
CA ASP A 65 4.01 39.07 -17.47
C ASP A 65 4.71 40.36 -17.95
N PRO A 66 4.74 41.45 -17.16
CA PRO A 66 5.33 42.71 -17.59
C PRO A 66 6.82 42.64 -17.88
N ALA A 67 7.56 41.78 -17.17
CA ALA A 67 9.01 41.66 -17.34
C ALA A 67 9.37 40.92 -18.64
N ILE A 68 8.55 39.96 -19.07
CA ILE A 68 8.69 39.30 -20.37
C ILE A 68 8.25 40.24 -21.50
N MET A 69 7.15 40.98 -21.33
CA MET A 69 6.70 41.96 -22.32
C MET A 69 7.76 43.06 -22.56
N ALA A 70 8.29 43.67 -21.50
CA ALA A 70 9.34 44.68 -21.60
C ALA A 70 10.63 44.13 -22.25
N TRP A 71 11.00 42.89 -21.91
CA TRP A 71 12.12 42.20 -22.56
C TRP A 71 11.87 42.04 -24.07
N ALA A 72 10.67 41.63 -24.47
CA ALA A 72 10.33 41.44 -25.87
C ALA A 72 10.29 42.77 -26.65
N GLU A 73 9.75 43.82 -26.06
CA GLU A 73 9.75 45.17 -26.64
C GLU A 73 11.16 45.69 -26.87
N SER A 74 12.06 45.53 -25.89
CA SER A 74 13.47 45.94 -26.02
C SER A 74 14.24 45.18 -27.10
N ASN A 75 13.76 44.00 -27.49
CA ASN A 75 14.38 43.13 -28.51
C ASN A 75 13.61 43.10 -29.84
N ASN A 76 12.58 43.93 -30.02
CA ASN A 76 11.62 43.81 -31.13
C ASN A 76 12.29 43.82 -32.52
N LEU A 77 13.28 44.69 -32.74
CA LEU A 77 14.02 44.75 -34.02
C LEU A 77 14.78 43.45 -34.33
N ARG A 78 15.38 42.84 -33.31
CA ARG A 78 16.11 41.55 -33.46
C ARG A 78 15.12 40.41 -33.71
N PHE A 79 14.00 40.41 -32.99
CA PHE A 79 12.94 39.42 -33.14
C PHE A 79 12.23 39.48 -34.49
N ALA A 80 12.16 40.64 -35.13
CA ALA A 80 11.59 40.75 -36.48
C ALA A 80 12.35 39.90 -37.53
N THR A 81 13.61 39.54 -37.27
CA THR A 81 14.43 38.72 -38.19
C THR A 81 14.69 37.30 -37.68
N LEU A 82 14.24 36.97 -36.47
CA LEU A 82 14.57 35.71 -35.81
C LEU A 82 13.60 34.61 -36.26
N PRO A 83 14.09 33.38 -36.55
CA PRO A 83 13.22 32.23 -36.73
C PRO A 83 12.37 31.99 -35.48
N PHE A 84 11.12 31.57 -35.66
CA PHE A 84 10.19 31.41 -34.54
C PHE A 84 10.67 30.35 -33.53
N ALA A 85 11.36 29.30 -34.00
CA ALA A 85 11.94 28.27 -33.14
C ALA A 85 13.04 28.84 -32.20
N ASP A 86 13.89 29.72 -32.73
CA ASP A 86 14.96 30.35 -31.95
C ASP A 86 14.38 31.33 -30.93
N PHE A 87 13.32 32.06 -31.30
CA PHE A 87 12.58 32.88 -30.34
C PHE A 87 12.01 32.06 -29.18
N LEU A 88 11.41 30.89 -29.44
CA LEU A 88 10.88 30.03 -28.36
C LEU A 88 11.98 29.54 -27.42
N LYS A 89 13.18 29.26 -27.94
CA LYS A 89 14.34 28.90 -27.10
C LYS A 89 14.69 30.04 -26.14
N GLU A 90 14.81 31.27 -26.66
CA GLU A 90 15.09 32.44 -25.82
C GLU A 90 13.96 32.74 -24.82
N LEU A 91 12.70 32.52 -25.22
CA LEU A 91 11.55 32.68 -24.33
C LEU A 91 11.62 31.70 -23.15
N ARG A 92 11.99 30.43 -23.39
CA ARG A 92 12.16 29.43 -22.33
C ARG A 92 13.30 29.79 -21.39
N GLU A 93 14.44 30.19 -21.93
CA GLU A 93 15.60 30.65 -21.14
C GLU A 93 15.25 31.87 -20.27
N ARG A 94 14.36 32.74 -20.75
CA ARG A 94 13.91 33.93 -20.01
C ARG A 94 12.84 33.62 -18.96
N ALA A 95 11.93 32.70 -19.24
CA ALA A 95 10.71 32.46 -18.46
C ALA A 95 10.85 31.34 -17.42
N LEU A 96 11.78 30.41 -17.59
CA LEU A 96 11.97 29.25 -16.70
C LEU A 96 13.22 29.39 -15.83
N ASP A 97 13.20 28.76 -14.66
CA ASP A 97 14.36 28.67 -13.77
C ASP A 97 15.52 27.93 -14.45
N THR A 98 16.78 28.31 -14.22
CA THR A 98 17.95 27.76 -14.92
C THR A 98 18.04 26.22 -14.87
N ASP A 99 17.63 25.61 -13.76
CA ASP A 99 17.73 24.16 -13.53
C ASP A 99 16.45 23.38 -13.89
N TRP A 100 15.46 24.02 -14.53
CA TRP A 100 14.14 23.41 -14.79
C TRP A 100 14.23 22.05 -15.51
N GLU A 101 15.15 21.89 -16.46
CA GLU A 101 15.32 20.62 -17.19
C GLU A 101 15.80 19.51 -16.26
N THR A 102 16.71 19.83 -15.34
CA THR A 102 17.25 18.92 -14.34
C THR A 102 16.16 18.53 -13.34
N ASP A 103 15.31 19.48 -12.96
CA ASP A 103 14.19 19.23 -12.06
C ASP A 103 13.14 18.30 -12.68
N ILE A 104 12.78 18.50 -13.95
CA ILE A 104 11.89 17.59 -14.69
C ILE A 104 12.51 16.19 -14.77
N ARG A 105 13.81 16.09 -15.06
CA ARG A 105 14.53 14.80 -15.09
C ARG A 105 14.51 14.09 -13.75
N ARG A 106 14.70 14.83 -12.66
CA ARG A 106 14.63 14.32 -11.29
C ARG A 106 13.22 13.83 -10.98
N GLU A 107 12.20 14.60 -11.34
CA GLU A 107 10.79 14.23 -11.15
C GLU A 107 10.46 12.90 -11.86
N MET A 108 10.86 12.78 -13.13
CA MET A 108 10.71 11.54 -13.90
C MET A 108 11.42 10.35 -13.23
N ALA A 109 12.65 10.53 -12.75
CA ALA A 109 13.43 9.47 -12.11
C ALA A 109 12.84 9.01 -10.75
N LEU A 110 12.24 9.93 -10.00
CA LEU A 110 11.65 9.65 -8.68
C LEU A 110 10.20 9.15 -8.75
N SER A 111 9.53 9.33 -9.88
CA SER A 111 8.14 8.91 -10.09
C SER A 111 8.03 7.38 -10.27
N LYS A 112 7.98 6.67 -9.14
CA LYS A 112 7.76 5.23 -9.07
C LYS A 112 6.29 4.86 -9.24
N TYR A 113 6.03 3.81 -10.00
CA TYR A 113 4.71 3.21 -10.09
C TYR A 113 4.34 2.53 -8.76
N SER A 114 3.06 2.57 -8.42
CA SER A 114 2.49 1.76 -7.34
C SER A 114 1.10 1.30 -7.74
N LEU A 115 0.65 0.16 -7.22
CA LEU A 115 -0.67 -0.41 -7.52
C LEU A 115 -1.85 0.44 -7.03
N ASN A 116 -1.60 1.48 -6.22
CA ASN A 116 -2.61 2.46 -5.84
C ASN A 116 -2.85 3.51 -6.93
N THR A 117 -1.95 3.61 -7.89
CA THR A 117 -2.01 4.56 -9.00
C THR A 117 -2.52 3.86 -10.26
N ASP A 118 -3.24 4.60 -11.09
CA ASP A 118 -3.57 4.14 -12.43
C ASP A 118 -2.32 4.09 -13.31
N PHE A 119 -2.06 2.92 -13.92
CA PHE A 119 -0.84 2.70 -14.68
C PHE A 119 -0.76 3.59 -15.92
N GLN A 120 -1.89 3.74 -16.64
CA GLN A 120 -1.93 4.56 -17.85
C GLN A 120 -1.65 6.02 -17.50
N ASN A 121 -2.32 6.55 -16.48
CA ASN A 121 -2.09 7.94 -16.04
C ASN A 121 -0.64 8.17 -15.60
N TRP A 122 -0.04 7.22 -14.88
CA TRP A 122 1.36 7.31 -14.46
C TRP A 122 2.31 7.32 -15.67
N ALA A 123 2.15 6.38 -16.60
CA ALA A 123 2.97 6.29 -17.81
C ALA A 123 2.81 7.54 -18.70
N ASP A 124 1.58 8.01 -18.90
CA ASP A 124 1.28 9.23 -19.66
C ASP A 124 1.90 10.46 -19.01
N ASN A 125 1.95 10.54 -17.67
CA ASN A 125 2.64 11.62 -16.98
C ASN A 125 4.15 11.61 -17.26
N ILE A 126 4.81 10.44 -17.22
CA ILE A 126 6.24 10.32 -17.56
C ILE A 126 6.50 10.73 -19.01
N ILE A 127 5.65 10.30 -19.95
CA ILE A 127 5.74 10.69 -21.37
C ILE A 127 5.53 12.20 -21.53
N PHE A 128 4.57 12.76 -20.81
CA PHE A 128 4.29 14.20 -20.81
C PHE A 128 5.49 15.00 -20.31
N LEU A 129 6.10 14.61 -19.18
CA LEU A 129 7.32 15.24 -18.67
C LEU A 129 8.46 15.18 -19.68
N ASN A 130 8.64 14.05 -20.38
CA ASN A 130 9.64 13.95 -21.45
C ASN A 130 9.32 14.86 -22.66
N CYS A 131 8.05 15.15 -22.92
CA CYS A 131 7.64 16.10 -23.96
C CYS A 131 7.99 17.55 -23.58
N LEU A 132 8.00 17.90 -22.29
CA LEU A 132 8.41 19.23 -21.84
C LEU A 132 9.86 19.53 -22.23
N LEU A 133 10.73 18.51 -22.20
CA LEU A 133 12.14 18.57 -22.57
C LEU A 133 12.38 18.61 -24.09
N HIS A 134 11.38 18.94 -24.92
CA HIS A 134 11.61 19.06 -26.36
C HIS A 134 12.70 20.10 -26.67
N ASP A 135 13.53 19.78 -27.66
CA ASP A 135 14.72 20.55 -28.06
C ASP A 135 15.82 20.67 -26.98
N SER A 136 15.69 19.94 -25.85
CA SER A 136 16.73 19.79 -24.83
C SER A 136 17.54 18.51 -25.04
N THR A 137 18.84 18.60 -24.73
CA THR A 137 19.74 17.43 -24.64
C THR A 137 19.39 16.48 -23.50
N LYS A 138 18.55 16.91 -22.54
CA LYS A 138 18.08 16.09 -21.41
C LYS A 138 16.91 15.19 -21.77
N LYS A 139 16.29 15.36 -22.93
CA LYS A 139 15.19 14.51 -23.38
C LYS A 139 15.62 13.05 -23.52
N TYR A 140 14.82 12.12 -23.00
CA TYR A 140 15.01 10.71 -23.30
C TYR A 140 14.56 10.39 -24.73
N ASP A 141 15.35 9.60 -25.43
CA ASP A 141 14.92 8.88 -26.63
C ASP A 141 13.94 7.76 -26.25
N GLU A 142 13.35 7.10 -27.25
CA GLU A 142 12.34 6.06 -27.01
C GLU A 142 12.89 4.91 -26.16
N LYS A 143 14.14 4.50 -26.41
CA LYS A 143 14.81 3.43 -25.67
C LYS A 143 15.05 3.84 -24.21
N GLY A 144 15.64 5.01 -23.97
CA GLY A 144 15.90 5.49 -22.62
C GLY A 144 14.61 5.75 -21.82
N LEU A 145 13.53 6.17 -22.49
CA LEU A 145 12.23 6.34 -21.86
C LEU A 145 11.61 4.99 -21.45
N LEU A 146 11.75 3.97 -22.30
CA LEU A 146 11.32 2.60 -21.97
C LEU A 146 12.12 2.04 -20.78
N GLU A 147 13.45 2.19 -20.78
CA GLU A 147 14.31 1.76 -19.67
C GLU A 147 13.94 2.47 -18.35
N LEU A 148 13.62 3.77 -18.41
CA LEU A 148 13.14 4.52 -17.25
C LEU A 148 11.83 3.96 -16.70
N LEU A 149 10.84 3.73 -17.57
CA LEU A 149 9.55 3.16 -17.17
C LEU A 149 9.71 1.80 -16.50
N GLN A 150 10.55 0.93 -17.08
CA GLN A 150 10.87 -0.39 -16.53
C GLN A 150 11.51 -0.29 -15.13
N THR A 151 12.49 0.61 -14.98
CA THR A 151 13.22 0.83 -13.71
C THR A 151 12.33 1.42 -12.61
N ASN A 152 11.22 2.06 -13.00
CA ASN A 152 10.29 2.70 -12.08
C ASN A 152 9.07 1.85 -11.71
N LEU A 153 8.98 0.61 -12.20
CA LEU A 153 7.99 -0.35 -11.73
C LEU A 153 8.24 -0.74 -10.27
N ASP A 154 7.17 -1.07 -9.55
CA ASP A 154 7.28 -1.73 -8.25
C ASP A 154 7.80 -3.17 -8.42
N ALA A 155 8.42 -3.71 -7.37
CA ALA A 155 9.10 -5.01 -7.42
C ALA A 155 8.17 -6.19 -7.77
N ASP A 156 6.88 -6.10 -7.42
CA ASP A 156 5.93 -7.19 -7.66
C ASP A 156 5.49 -7.20 -9.12
N LEU A 157 5.11 -6.04 -9.67
CA LEU A 157 4.76 -5.90 -11.08
C LEU A 157 5.97 -6.16 -11.98
N ASP A 158 7.15 -5.64 -11.62
CA ASP A 158 8.39 -5.87 -12.36
C ASP A 158 8.73 -7.37 -12.48
N ARG A 159 8.55 -8.14 -11.40
CA ARG A 159 8.70 -9.60 -11.45
C ARG A 159 7.70 -10.27 -12.39
N GLU A 160 6.46 -9.78 -12.42
CA GLU A 160 5.44 -10.30 -13.35
C GLU A 160 5.79 -9.97 -14.81
N VAL A 161 6.25 -8.75 -15.08
CA VAL A 161 6.67 -8.32 -16.42
C VAL A 161 7.83 -9.18 -16.95
N ARG A 162 8.79 -9.53 -16.09
CA ARG A 162 9.93 -10.40 -16.44
C ARG A 162 9.58 -11.89 -16.51
N ALA A 163 8.38 -12.29 -16.06
CA ALA A 163 8.00 -13.69 -16.06
C ALA A 163 7.79 -14.18 -17.51
N PRO A 164 8.35 -15.34 -17.92
CA PRO A 164 8.22 -15.85 -19.29
C PRO A 164 6.75 -16.04 -19.75
N ARG A 165 5.85 -16.30 -18.79
CA ARG A 165 4.41 -16.48 -19.05
C ARG A 165 3.70 -15.21 -19.53
N SER A 166 4.25 -14.03 -19.23
CA SER A 166 3.58 -12.74 -19.45
C SER A 166 3.68 -12.25 -20.89
N GLN A 167 4.63 -12.77 -21.68
CA GLN A 167 4.79 -12.49 -23.11
C GLN A 167 4.73 -10.98 -23.46
N ILE A 168 5.43 -10.15 -22.68
CA ILE A 168 5.41 -8.70 -22.82
C ILE A 168 6.18 -8.28 -24.07
N ARG A 169 5.52 -7.49 -24.93
CA ARG A 169 6.16 -6.91 -26.11
C ARG A 169 6.98 -5.68 -25.72
N SER A 170 8.14 -5.53 -26.32
CA SER A 170 9.06 -4.40 -26.08
C SER A 170 9.64 -3.81 -27.37
N ASP A 171 8.96 -4.05 -28.50
CA ASP A 171 9.34 -3.54 -29.81
C ASP A 171 9.05 -2.03 -29.95
N THR A 172 8.00 -1.54 -29.30
CA THR A 172 7.68 -0.12 -29.18
C THR A 172 7.28 0.21 -27.75
N ILE A 173 7.49 1.47 -27.34
CA ILE A 173 7.04 1.91 -26.00
C ILE A 173 5.53 1.73 -25.83
N LYS A 174 4.76 1.91 -26.91
CA LYS A 174 3.30 1.75 -26.92
C LYS A 174 2.87 0.32 -26.63
N HIS A 175 3.50 -0.66 -27.29
CA HIS A 175 3.17 -2.07 -27.06
C HIS A 175 3.52 -2.50 -25.65
N TRP A 176 4.67 -2.05 -25.14
CA TRP A 176 5.08 -2.34 -23.77
C TRP A 176 4.11 -1.74 -22.74
N ILE A 177 3.74 -0.46 -22.87
CA ILE A 177 2.77 0.19 -21.97
C ILE A 177 1.44 -0.56 -21.96
N GLU A 178 0.93 -0.94 -23.13
CA GLU A 178 -0.34 -1.65 -23.23
C GLU A 178 -0.31 -3.02 -22.54
N ASP A 179 0.75 -3.79 -22.72
CA ASP A 179 0.87 -5.13 -22.14
C ASP A 179 1.07 -5.06 -20.61
N VAL A 180 1.92 -4.14 -20.13
CA VAL A 180 2.13 -3.93 -18.69
C VAL A 180 0.90 -3.35 -18.01
N ARG A 181 0.14 -2.47 -18.68
CA ARG A 181 -1.14 -1.95 -18.17
C ARG A 181 -2.11 -3.08 -17.85
N ARG A 182 -2.23 -4.09 -18.73
CA ARG A 182 -3.12 -5.25 -18.52
C ARG A 182 -2.71 -6.06 -17.29
N LEU A 183 -1.41 -6.26 -17.08
CA LEU A 183 -0.90 -6.92 -15.88
C LEU A 183 -1.20 -6.11 -14.62
N ALA A 184 -0.93 -4.81 -14.64
CA ALA A 184 -1.17 -3.90 -13.52
C ALA A 184 -2.68 -3.85 -13.16
N GLU A 185 -3.57 -3.77 -14.14
CA GLU A 185 -5.01 -3.83 -13.93
C GLU A 185 -5.46 -5.16 -13.31
N THR A 186 -4.89 -6.27 -13.77
CA THR A 186 -5.19 -7.60 -13.22
C THR A 186 -4.75 -7.69 -11.76
N ALA A 187 -3.52 -7.29 -11.46
CA ALA A 187 -3.00 -7.25 -10.09
C ALA A 187 -3.85 -6.34 -9.18
N ARG A 188 -4.28 -5.17 -9.67
CA ARG A 188 -5.19 -4.28 -8.92
C ARG A 188 -6.54 -4.93 -8.63
N ARG A 189 -7.13 -5.64 -9.62
CA ARG A 189 -8.40 -6.37 -9.42
C ARG A 189 -8.24 -7.48 -8.39
N ASP A 190 -7.14 -8.22 -8.43
CA ASP A 190 -6.90 -9.31 -7.48
C ASP A 190 -6.64 -8.81 -6.06
N ILE A 191 -5.87 -7.73 -5.89
CA ILE A 191 -5.72 -7.07 -4.59
C ILE A 191 -7.07 -6.58 -4.06
N LYS A 192 -7.91 -5.99 -4.92
CA LYS A 192 -9.25 -5.54 -4.53
C LYS A 192 -10.11 -6.72 -4.04
N ARG A 193 -10.16 -7.82 -4.80
CA ARG A 193 -10.89 -9.05 -4.42
C ARG A 193 -10.39 -9.64 -3.11
N LEU A 194 -9.08 -9.69 -2.91
CA LEU A 194 -8.49 -10.19 -1.67
C LEU A 194 -8.86 -9.32 -0.47
N ARG A 195 -8.88 -7.98 -0.64
CA ARG A 195 -9.33 -7.06 0.41
C ARG A 195 -10.81 -7.26 0.73
N GLU A 196 -11.68 -7.34 -0.28
CA GLU A 196 -13.11 -7.58 -0.10
C GLU A 196 -13.36 -8.91 0.63
N PHE A 197 -12.67 -9.98 0.25
CA PHE A 197 -12.77 -11.27 0.93
C PHE A 197 -12.32 -11.21 2.39
N ALA A 198 -11.22 -10.51 2.67
CA ALA A 198 -10.72 -10.32 4.04
C ALA A 198 -11.69 -9.49 4.90
N GLU A 199 -12.27 -8.42 4.33
CA GLU A 199 -13.28 -7.59 4.99
C GLU A 199 -14.55 -8.38 5.28
N GLU A 200 -15.05 -9.18 4.33
CA GLU A 200 -16.20 -10.06 4.55
C GLU A 200 -15.94 -11.08 5.65
N ALA A 201 -14.77 -11.72 5.66
CA ALA A 201 -14.38 -12.67 6.68
C ALA A 201 -14.33 -12.01 8.07
N HIS A 202 -13.77 -10.80 8.14
CA HIS A 202 -13.72 -10.01 9.37
C HIS A 202 -15.12 -9.64 9.87
N GLN A 203 -16.01 -9.16 8.99
CA GLN A 203 -17.39 -8.83 9.33
C GLN A 203 -18.19 -10.05 9.80
N ARG A 204 -18.01 -11.22 9.16
CA ARG A 204 -18.66 -12.47 9.59
C ARG A 204 -18.19 -12.89 10.98
N SER A 205 -16.90 -12.73 11.28
CA SER A 205 -16.34 -13.00 12.61
C SER A 205 -16.92 -12.05 13.67
N ALA A 206 -16.98 -10.75 13.39
CA ALA A 206 -17.55 -9.75 14.28
C ALA A 206 -19.06 -9.99 14.56
N LYS A 207 -19.85 -10.33 13.53
CA LYS A 207 -21.28 -10.66 13.69
C LYS A 207 -21.51 -11.92 14.53
N ARG A 208 -20.66 -12.95 14.42
CA ARG A 208 -20.75 -14.16 15.25
C ARG A 208 -20.47 -13.86 16.74
N GLN A 209 -19.59 -12.91 17.03
CA GLN A 209 -19.34 -12.46 18.41
C GLN A 209 -20.50 -11.63 18.98
N SER A 210 -21.26 -10.91 18.13
CA SER A 210 -22.46 -10.18 18.55
C SER A 210 -23.68 -11.09 18.76
N ALA A 211 -23.89 -12.11 17.93
CA ALA A 211 -25.06 -13.00 18.03
C ALA A 211 -25.07 -13.88 19.30
N THR A 212 -23.92 -14.05 19.95
CA THR A 212 -23.83 -14.72 21.27
C THR A 212 -24.20 -13.80 22.45
N SER A 213 -24.50 -12.52 22.21
CA SER A 213 -24.87 -11.54 23.24
C SER A 213 -26.38 -11.22 23.34
N VAL A 214 -27.22 -11.78 22.46
CA VAL A 214 -28.68 -11.50 22.43
C VAL A 214 -29.49 -12.76 22.74
N SER A 215 -29.55 -13.13 24.01
CA SER A 215 -30.59 -14.05 24.50
C SER A 215 -31.00 -13.68 25.93
N LYS A 216 -31.81 -12.62 26.05
CA LYS A 216 -32.74 -12.41 27.17
C LYS A 216 -33.83 -11.41 26.75
N GLY A 217 -34.78 -11.90 25.96
CA GLY A 217 -36.06 -11.23 25.75
C GLY A 217 -36.98 -11.51 26.93
N SER A 218 -37.35 -10.47 27.68
CA SER A 218 -38.35 -10.51 28.73
C SER A 218 -39.75 -10.74 28.14
N ARG A 219 -40.51 -11.71 28.69
CA ARG A 219 -41.96 -11.80 28.51
C ARG A 219 -42.66 -11.25 29.76
N PRO A 220 -43.75 -10.49 29.64
CA PRO A 220 -44.46 -9.92 30.77
C PRO A 220 -45.55 -10.89 31.25
N PHE A 221 -45.60 -11.17 32.55
CA PHE A 221 -46.83 -11.64 33.17
C PHE A 221 -47.02 -11.00 34.55
N SER A 222 -48.26 -10.62 34.78
CA SER A 222 -48.70 -9.53 35.66
C SER A 222 -48.60 -9.83 37.14
N ASN A 223 -48.39 -8.75 37.88
CA ASN A 223 -48.42 -8.65 39.35
C ASN A 223 -49.71 -9.20 39.97
N MET A 224 -49.56 -10.02 41.01
CA MET A 224 -50.35 -9.84 42.23
C MET A 224 -49.39 -9.56 43.39
N THR A 225 -49.54 -8.35 43.90
CA THR A 225 -48.95 -7.80 45.11
C THR A 225 -49.38 -8.59 46.35
N ASN A 226 -48.41 -8.97 47.18
CA ASN A 226 -48.58 -8.79 48.61
C ASN A 226 -47.30 -8.22 49.23
N VAL A 227 -47.52 -7.12 49.93
CA VAL A 227 -46.56 -6.28 50.63
C VAL A 227 -46.14 -6.99 51.91
N VAL A 228 -44.85 -6.99 52.26
CA VAL A 228 -44.32 -6.62 53.59
C VAL A 228 -42.79 -6.80 53.64
N ALA A 229 -42.15 -5.71 54.07
CA ALA A 229 -40.86 -5.54 54.74
C ALA A 229 -39.55 -5.84 53.99
N GLN A 230 -38.72 -4.78 53.98
CA GLN A 230 -37.38 -4.66 53.46
C GLN A 230 -36.35 -5.50 54.24
N GLN A 231 -35.53 -6.26 53.52
CA GLN A 231 -34.14 -6.58 53.87
C GLN A 231 -33.37 -6.79 52.54
N PRO A 232 -32.16 -6.22 52.38
CA PRO A 232 -31.44 -6.25 51.11
C PRO A 232 -30.79 -7.62 50.88
N TRP A 233 -31.40 -8.46 50.04
CA TRP A 233 -30.80 -9.71 49.60
C TRP A 233 -29.96 -9.51 48.34
N ALA A 234 -28.68 -9.89 48.44
CA ALA A 234 -27.63 -9.81 47.42
C ALA A 234 -27.96 -10.60 46.12
N PRO A 235 -27.42 -10.17 44.97
CA PRO A 235 -27.59 -10.89 43.71
C PRO A 235 -26.94 -12.27 43.77
N GLY A 236 -27.71 -13.29 43.39
CA GLY A 236 -27.30 -14.69 43.33
C GLY A 236 -25.99 -14.87 42.55
N ALA A 237 -25.03 -15.46 43.26
CA ALA A 237 -23.69 -15.82 42.83
C ALA A 237 -23.62 -16.44 41.43
N GLY A 238 -23.26 -15.63 40.43
CA GLY A 238 -22.62 -16.12 39.21
C GLY A 238 -21.15 -16.39 39.53
N MET A 239 -20.68 -17.60 39.25
CA MET A 239 -19.28 -17.98 39.46
C MET A 239 -18.34 -16.97 38.77
N GLN A 240 -17.40 -16.40 39.52
CA GLN A 240 -16.46 -15.44 38.96
C GLN A 240 -15.64 -16.11 37.85
N LYS A 241 -15.51 -15.44 36.70
CA LYS A 241 -14.65 -15.90 35.59
C LYS A 241 -13.23 -16.05 36.11
N LEU A 242 -12.52 -17.10 35.68
CA LEU A 242 -11.11 -17.23 36.02
C LEU A 242 -10.36 -15.97 35.57
N THR A 243 -9.60 -15.40 36.49
CA THR A 243 -8.64 -14.35 36.21
C THR A 243 -7.53 -14.88 35.29
N TRP A 244 -6.75 -13.98 34.70
CA TRP A 244 -5.65 -14.38 33.83
C TRP A 244 -4.59 -15.18 34.60
N GLU A 245 -4.34 -14.78 35.84
CA GLU A 245 -3.39 -15.37 36.77
C GLU A 245 -3.78 -16.80 37.15
N GLU A 246 -5.07 -17.04 37.44
CA GLU A 246 -5.58 -18.39 37.73
C GLU A 246 -5.52 -19.31 36.51
N ARG A 247 -5.73 -18.77 35.30
CA ARG A 247 -5.57 -19.52 34.05
C ARG A 247 -4.11 -19.90 33.81
N ASP A 248 -3.19 -19.02 34.14
CA ASP A 248 -1.76 -19.30 33.98
C ASP A 248 -1.29 -20.36 34.98
N LEU A 249 -1.73 -20.27 36.24
CA LEU A 249 -1.46 -21.29 37.26
C LEU A 249 -2.01 -22.68 36.88
N LEU A 250 -3.23 -22.76 36.35
CA LEU A 250 -3.79 -24.03 35.89
C LEU A 250 -3.05 -24.57 34.66
N ARG A 251 -2.54 -23.69 33.78
CA ARG A 251 -1.73 -24.10 32.64
C ARG A 251 -0.38 -24.68 33.08
N GLU A 252 0.31 -23.97 33.97
CA GLU A 252 1.65 -24.32 34.46
C GLU A 252 1.63 -25.60 35.32
N HIS A 253 0.53 -25.84 36.04
CA HIS A 253 0.40 -26.95 36.98
C HIS A 253 -0.58 -28.05 36.51
N GLU A 254 -0.72 -28.22 35.19
CA GLU A 254 -1.52 -29.29 34.54
C GLU A 254 -2.93 -29.44 35.17
N GLY A 255 -3.58 -28.31 35.40
CA GLY A 255 -4.89 -28.22 36.05
C GLY A 255 -6.05 -28.14 35.07
N CYS A 256 -7.23 -28.53 35.54
CA CYS A 256 -8.45 -28.49 34.75
C CYS A 256 -9.17 -27.14 34.92
N TYR A 257 -9.47 -26.44 33.81
CA TYR A 257 -10.14 -25.14 33.85
C TYR A 257 -11.63 -25.20 34.27
N LYS A 258 -12.21 -26.40 34.32
CA LYS A 258 -13.62 -26.61 34.71
C LYS A 258 -13.78 -26.83 36.21
N CYS A 259 -13.08 -27.82 36.78
CA CYS A 259 -13.10 -28.05 38.23
C CYS A 259 -12.11 -27.19 39.02
N ARG A 260 -11.16 -26.52 38.33
CA ARG A 260 -10.14 -25.65 38.91
C ARG A 260 -9.17 -26.37 39.86
N GLU A 261 -8.98 -27.68 39.67
CA GLU A 261 -8.02 -28.49 40.43
C GLU A 261 -6.69 -28.66 39.66
N PHE A 262 -5.58 -28.71 40.40
CA PHE A 262 -4.23 -28.88 39.87
C PHE A 262 -3.83 -30.35 39.69
N TYR A 263 -2.98 -30.64 38.71
CA TYR A 263 -2.36 -31.94 38.46
C TYR A 263 -3.32 -33.12 38.24
N VAL A 264 -4.44 -32.87 37.56
CA VAL A 264 -5.46 -33.88 37.24
C VAL A 264 -5.31 -34.40 35.81
N GLU A 265 -5.64 -35.67 35.57
CA GLU A 265 -5.45 -36.33 34.25
C GLU A 265 -6.57 -36.03 33.24
N HIS A 266 -7.50 -35.14 33.57
CA HIS A 266 -8.62 -34.79 32.72
C HIS A 266 -8.58 -33.32 32.30
N VAL A 267 -9.14 -33.04 31.13
CA VAL A 267 -9.30 -31.68 30.60
C VAL A 267 -10.74 -31.22 30.73
N SER A 268 -10.99 -29.92 30.52
CA SER A 268 -12.31 -29.30 30.72
C SER A 268 -13.46 -29.99 29.96
N SER A 269 -13.18 -30.60 28.81
CA SER A 269 -14.16 -31.34 28.00
C SER A 269 -14.56 -32.69 28.61
N THR A 270 -13.68 -33.32 29.38
CA THR A 270 -13.86 -34.66 29.99
C THR A 270 -13.91 -34.62 31.52
N CYS A 271 -14.11 -33.45 32.12
CA CYS A 271 -14.12 -33.28 33.57
C CYS A 271 -15.36 -33.91 34.24
N PRO A 272 -15.19 -34.89 35.14
CA PRO A 272 -16.29 -35.57 35.82
C PRO A 272 -16.86 -34.75 36.98
N THR A 273 -16.07 -33.86 37.59
CA THR A 273 -16.42 -33.12 38.82
C THR A 273 -17.27 -31.87 38.56
N GLY A 274 -17.22 -31.31 37.36
CA GLY A 274 -17.97 -30.08 37.03
C GLY A 274 -17.34 -28.81 37.62
N PHE A 275 -18.12 -27.74 37.75
CA PHE A 275 -17.66 -26.46 38.32
C PHE A 275 -17.80 -26.45 39.84
N PRO A 276 -16.81 -25.94 40.60
CA PRO A 276 -16.95 -25.80 42.05
C PRO A 276 -18.04 -24.77 42.40
N ASP A 277 -18.62 -24.92 43.60
CA ASP A 277 -19.68 -24.04 44.08
C ASP A 277 -19.18 -22.59 44.20
N ALA A 278 -19.89 -21.66 43.57
CA ALA A 278 -19.56 -20.25 43.51
C ALA A 278 -19.56 -19.58 44.89
N ARG A 279 -20.29 -20.13 45.87
CA ARG A 279 -20.36 -19.57 47.25
C ARG A 279 -19.15 -19.94 48.10
N THR A 280 -18.43 -21.01 47.75
CA THR A 280 -17.29 -21.54 48.51
C THR A 280 -15.99 -21.47 47.72
N TYR A 281 -16.02 -20.84 46.54
CA TYR A 281 -14.85 -20.74 45.68
C TYR A 281 -13.78 -19.84 46.29
N VAL A 282 -12.58 -20.40 46.47
CA VAL A 282 -11.38 -19.67 46.86
C VAL A 282 -10.50 -19.50 45.61
N PRO A 283 -10.03 -18.28 45.29
CA PRO A 283 -9.14 -18.04 44.16
C PRO A 283 -7.87 -18.88 44.22
N LEU A 284 -7.43 -19.37 43.06
CA LEU A 284 -6.25 -20.23 42.99
C LEU A 284 -4.96 -19.44 43.25
N THR A 285 -4.10 -19.99 44.10
CA THR A 285 -2.81 -19.39 44.43
C THR A 285 -1.67 -20.36 44.16
N LYS A 286 -0.47 -19.83 43.95
CA LYS A 286 0.75 -20.62 43.75
C LYS A 286 1.05 -21.55 44.94
N ALA A 287 0.71 -21.14 46.16
CA ALA A 287 0.87 -21.98 47.36
C ALA A 287 -0.03 -23.23 47.32
N MET A 288 -1.27 -23.09 46.83
CA MET A 288 -2.20 -24.22 46.66
C MET A 288 -1.72 -25.20 45.59
N ALA A 289 -1.12 -24.69 44.50
CA ALA A 289 -0.52 -25.53 43.46
C ALA A 289 0.65 -26.36 44.01
N MET A 290 1.54 -25.73 44.78
CA MET A 290 2.69 -26.42 45.38
C MET A 290 2.28 -27.47 46.41
N GLU A 291 1.25 -27.21 47.23
CA GLU A 291 0.73 -28.22 48.16
C GLU A 291 0.04 -29.38 47.44
N ALA A 292 -0.67 -29.11 46.33
CA ALA A 292 -1.25 -30.16 45.49
C ALA A 292 -0.16 -31.03 44.83
N LYS A 293 0.95 -30.43 44.38
CA LYS A 293 2.13 -31.14 43.86
C LYS A 293 2.70 -32.09 44.91
N ARG A 294 2.94 -31.58 46.13
CA ARG A 294 3.46 -32.36 47.25
C ARG A 294 2.56 -33.55 47.61
N LYS A 295 1.23 -33.36 47.55
CA LYS A 295 0.25 -34.43 47.78
C LYS A 295 0.25 -35.48 46.66
N LYS A 296 0.45 -35.09 45.41
CA LYS A 296 0.56 -36.03 44.27
C LYS A 296 1.84 -36.86 44.36
N GLU A 297 2.98 -36.21 44.66
CA GLU A 297 4.27 -36.88 44.85
C GLU A 297 4.25 -37.85 46.04
N ALA A 298 3.59 -37.49 47.15
CA ALA A 298 3.39 -38.38 48.29
C ALA A 298 2.50 -39.60 47.98
N ARG A 299 1.57 -39.49 47.02
CA ARG A 299 0.72 -40.61 46.56
C ARG A 299 1.43 -41.51 45.54
N GLY A 300 2.37 -40.97 44.75
CA GLY A 300 3.16 -41.72 43.76
C GLY A 300 4.28 -42.59 44.35
N GLY A 301 4.64 -42.41 45.63
CA GLY A 301 5.76 -43.10 46.28
C GLY A 301 5.49 -44.50 46.85
N ARG A 302 4.31 -45.11 46.62
CA ARG A 302 3.94 -46.40 47.24
C ARG A 302 3.43 -47.43 46.23
N ALA A 303 4.31 -47.90 45.33
CA ALA A 303 4.30 -49.26 44.76
C ALA A 303 5.52 -49.46 43.83
N THR A 304 6.64 -49.89 44.41
CA THR A 304 7.81 -50.45 43.71
C THR A 304 7.73 -51.97 43.66
N GLY A 305 8.05 -52.59 42.51
CA GLY A 305 8.40 -54.01 42.45
C GLY A 305 8.66 -54.58 41.04
N SER A 306 9.95 -54.70 40.68
CA SER A 306 10.58 -55.61 39.68
C SER A 306 10.20 -55.48 38.20
N THR A 307 11.09 -55.52 37.19
CA THR A 307 12.41 -56.16 37.07
C THR A 307 13.22 -55.54 35.89
N LEU A 308 14.53 -55.85 35.88
CA LEU A 308 15.68 -55.28 35.14
C LEU A 308 15.69 -55.29 33.58
N PRO A 309 16.65 -54.55 32.95
CA PRO A 309 16.84 -54.41 31.50
C PRO A 309 17.99 -55.27 30.94
N THR A 310 17.96 -55.58 29.63
CA THR A 310 19.12 -56.09 28.89
C THR A 310 19.21 -55.50 27.48
N ALA A 311 20.37 -54.95 27.15
CA ALA A 311 20.78 -54.44 25.85
C ALA A 311 21.35 -55.56 24.94
N GLY A 312 21.30 -55.35 23.62
CA GLY A 312 21.95 -56.23 22.63
C GLY A 312 22.24 -55.49 21.32
N THR A 313 23.51 -55.46 20.95
CA THR A 313 24.15 -54.61 19.94
C THR A 313 24.27 -55.27 18.55
N SER A 314 24.09 -54.44 17.52
CA SER A 314 24.72 -54.34 16.17
C SER A 314 25.62 -55.45 15.57
N SER A 315 25.46 -55.68 14.25
CA SER A 315 26.47 -56.16 13.25
C SER A 315 25.72 -56.44 11.92
N ARG A 316 26.15 -56.16 10.67
CA ARG A 316 27.44 -55.84 10.02
C ARG A 316 27.17 -55.32 8.58
N ALA A 317 28.05 -54.42 8.09
CA ALA A 317 28.81 -54.41 6.82
C ALA A 317 28.17 -54.91 5.49
N SER A 318 28.53 -54.52 4.26
CA SER A 318 29.44 -53.54 3.63
C SER A 318 29.35 -53.80 2.10
N SER A 319 29.80 -52.83 1.28
CA SER A 319 30.14 -52.92 -0.16
C SER A 319 28.96 -53.00 -1.14
N SER A 320 28.95 -52.32 -2.30
CA SER A 320 30.05 -52.00 -3.20
C SER A 320 29.79 -50.77 -4.10
N ARG A 321 30.91 -50.14 -4.49
CA ARG A 321 31.21 -49.25 -5.64
C ARG A 321 30.46 -49.63 -6.94
N VAL A 322 30.20 -48.74 -7.90
CA VAL A 322 31.17 -48.19 -8.90
C VAL A 322 30.56 -46.98 -9.65
N ALA A 323 31.43 -46.05 -10.07
CA ALA A 323 31.19 -44.80 -10.80
C ALA A 323 31.35 -44.93 -12.34
N ALA A 324 30.97 -43.85 -13.06
CA ALA A 324 31.54 -43.35 -14.33
C ALA A 324 31.07 -44.07 -15.65
N ILE A 325 30.93 -43.47 -16.86
CA ILE A 325 31.23 -42.16 -17.46
C ILE A 325 30.70 -42.12 -18.94
N VAL A 326 30.30 -40.94 -19.46
CA VAL A 326 30.44 -40.38 -20.85
C VAL A 326 29.57 -40.84 -22.06
N SER A 327 28.77 -39.87 -22.54
CA SER A 327 28.64 -39.25 -23.89
C SER A 327 28.32 -40.06 -25.17
N ARG A 328 27.25 -39.66 -25.89
CA ARG A 328 27.26 -38.94 -27.21
C ARG A 328 25.85 -38.78 -27.79
N SER A 329 25.56 -37.60 -28.36
CA SER A 329 24.42 -37.24 -29.24
C SER A 329 24.49 -37.99 -30.60
N PRO A 330 23.51 -37.88 -31.54
CA PRO A 330 22.74 -36.69 -31.95
C PRO A 330 21.42 -36.47 -31.21
#